data_AF-A0AAF0BWA2-F1
#
_entry.id   AF-A0AAF0BWA2-F1
#
_cell.length_a   1.000
_cell.length_b   1.000
_cell.length_c   1.000
_cell.angle_alpha   90.00
_cell.angle_beta   90.00
_cell.angle_gamma   90.00
#
_symmetry.space_group_name_H-M   'P 1'
#
loop_
_entity.id
_entity.type
_entity.pdbx_description
1 polymer ?
#
loop_
_entity_poly.entity_id
_entity_poly.type
_entity_poly.pdbx_seq_one_letter_code
_entity_poly.pdbx_strand_id
1 'polypeptide(L)'
;MDAAPDAVADPGPGPAPPDLAAGPDALPPTALGRASVALAAVALVCFLAALVLATLPVRTPGVQDCGAPAAYLAAGRLDVIPDAQDRILGPDGEPLTLDAETAQAARDQPCRERVAVRAVPAGGLVVVGTLLGLAAFAVEVLVVRPRRRRAWRAAVLASPGPDALAAPPTAPTTSPWPEGGTEADR
;
A
#
# COMPACT_ATOMS: atom_id res chain seq x y z
N MET A 1 35.62 -0.50 65.04
CA MET A 1 34.29 0.18 65.02
C MET A 1 33.76 -0.06 63.63
N ASP A 2 33.22 -1.25 63.43
CA ASP A 2 32.78 -1.75 62.13
C ASP A 2 31.26 -1.58 62.08
N ALA A 3 30.82 -0.66 61.23
CA ALA A 3 29.41 -0.42 60.97
C ALA A 3 28.88 -1.55 60.09
N ALA A 4 27.87 -2.27 60.59
CA ALA A 4 27.14 -3.26 59.81
C ALA A 4 26.39 -2.57 58.65
N PRO A 5 26.36 -3.15 57.43
CA PRO A 5 25.58 -2.60 56.34
C PRO A 5 24.08 -2.81 56.59
N ASP A 6 23.32 -1.72 56.52
CA ASP A 6 21.86 -1.73 56.56
C ASP A 6 21.30 -2.58 55.42
N ALA A 7 20.52 -3.59 55.78
CA ALA A 7 19.81 -4.44 54.83
C ALA A 7 18.76 -3.61 54.07
N VAL A 8 19.03 -3.31 52.81
CA VAL A 8 18.06 -2.73 51.89
C VAL A 8 16.92 -3.74 51.70
N ALA A 9 15.74 -3.41 52.21
CA ALA A 9 14.54 -4.19 52.01
C ALA A 9 14.21 -4.26 50.50
N ASP A 10 14.10 -5.49 50.00
CA ASP A 10 13.67 -5.80 48.64
C ASP A 10 12.25 -5.23 48.42
N PRO A 11 12.04 -4.30 47.47
CA PRO A 11 10.71 -3.81 47.16
C PRO A 11 9.91 -4.97 46.60
N GLY A 12 8.99 -5.50 47.41
CA GLY A 12 8.11 -6.59 47.02
C GLY A 12 7.45 -6.33 45.67
N PRO A 13 7.11 -7.38 44.90
CA PRO A 13 6.63 -7.26 43.52
C PRO A 13 5.48 -6.27 43.48
N GLY A 14 5.73 -5.11 42.87
CA GLY A 14 4.70 -4.11 42.62
C GLY A 14 3.54 -4.75 41.85
N PRO A 15 2.31 -4.23 41.99
CA PRO A 15 1.18 -4.73 41.21
C PRO A 15 1.59 -4.78 39.75
N ALA A 16 1.44 -5.97 39.15
CA ALA A 16 1.73 -6.16 37.73
C ALA A 16 1.05 -5.03 36.96
N PRO A 17 1.75 -4.36 36.02
CA PRO A 17 1.11 -3.37 35.17
C PRO A 17 -0.16 -4.00 34.63
N PRO A 18 -1.31 -3.30 34.65
CA PRO A 18 -2.54 -3.85 34.13
C PRO A 18 -2.21 -4.42 32.75
N ASP A 19 -2.45 -5.72 32.57
CA ASP A 19 -2.34 -6.35 31.28
C ASP A 19 -3.00 -5.39 30.31
N LEU A 20 -2.24 -4.84 29.37
CA LEU A 20 -2.77 -4.22 28.17
C LEU A 20 -3.39 -5.36 27.36
N ALA A 21 -4.41 -5.98 27.95
CA ALA A 21 -5.14 -7.11 27.46
C ALA A 21 -5.70 -6.65 26.12
N ALA A 22 -5.10 -7.19 25.06
CA ALA A 22 -5.65 -7.24 23.72
C ALA A 22 -6.41 -5.96 23.35
N GLY A 23 -5.66 -4.86 23.15
CA GLY A 23 -6.24 -3.64 22.59
C GLY A 23 -7.10 -4.03 21.39
N PRO A 24 -8.35 -3.53 21.30
CA PRO A 24 -9.49 -4.17 20.63
C PRO A 24 -9.08 -4.94 19.38
N ASP A 25 -8.70 -6.20 19.62
CA ASP A 25 -8.04 -7.00 18.60
C ASP A 25 -9.06 -7.37 17.54
N ALA A 26 -8.80 -6.81 16.37
CA ALA A 26 -9.23 -7.25 15.07
C ALA A 26 -10.70 -7.72 14.97
N LEU A 27 -11.63 -6.77 14.83
CA LEU A 27 -12.84 -7.08 14.07
C LEU A 27 -12.42 -7.78 12.76
N PRO A 28 -12.95 -8.98 12.46
CA PRO A 28 -12.51 -9.76 11.32
C PRO A 28 -12.63 -8.91 10.06
N PRO A 29 -11.62 -8.91 9.17
CA PRO A 29 -11.61 -8.05 8.00
C PRO A 29 -12.85 -8.35 7.15
N THR A 30 -13.78 -7.39 7.12
CA THR A 30 -14.99 -7.48 6.32
C THR A 30 -14.61 -7.77 4.87
N ALA A 31 -15.45 -8.54 4.16
CA ALA A 31 -15.18 -8.89 2.76
C ALA A 31 -14.90 -7.66 1.89
N LEU A 32 -15.57 -6.54 2.18
CA LEU A 32 -15.35 -5.23 1.53
C LEU A 32 -13.95 -4.66 1.80
N GLY A 33 -13.45 -4.77 3.04
CA GLY A 33 -12.08 -4.36 3.37
C GLY A 33 -11.04 -5.17 2.60
N ARG A 34 -11.21 -6.50 2.53
CA ARG A 34 -10.32 -7.37 1.75
C ARG A 34 -10.36 -7.06 0.25
N ALA A 35 -11.54 -6.79 -0.31
CA ALA A 35 -11.69 -6.40 -1.71
C ALA A 35 -10.99 -5.07 -2.01
N SER A 36 -11.08 -4.08 -1.12
CA SER A 36 -10.40 -2.78 -1.31
C SER A 36 -8.87 -2.93 -1.29
N VAL A 37 -8.32 -3.76 -0.40
CA VAL A 37 -6.89 -4.05 -0.34
C VAL A 37 -6.44 -4.81 -1.59
N ALA A 38 -7.22 -5.79 -2.06
CA ALA A 38 -6.94 -6.50 -3.30
C ALA A 38 -6.93 -5.56 -4.51
N LEU A 39 -7.91 -4.66 -4.64
CA LEU A 39 -7.96 -3.65 -5.70
C LEU A 39 -6.76 -2.71 -5.64
N ALA A 40 -6.37 -2.24 -4.45
CA ALA A 40 -5.20 -1.41 -4.27
C ALA A 40 -3.90 -2.15 -4.66
N ALA A 41 -3.78 -3.43 -4.33
CA ALA A 41 -2.64 -4.27 -4.73
C ALA A 41 -2.59 -4.44 -6.25
N VAL A 42 -3.72 -4.69 -6.91
CA VAL A 42 -3.78 -4.78 -8.39
C VAL A 42 -3.40 -3.44 -9.03
N ALA A 43 -3.91 -2.33 -8.51
CA ALA A 43 -3.54 -0.99 -8.99
C ALA A 43 -2.02 -0.76 -8.88
N LEU A 44 -1.41 -1.14 -7.74
CA LEU A 44 0.03 -1.04 -7.53
C LEU A 44 0.81 -1.88 -8.55
N VAL A 45 0.39 -3.12 -8.81
CA VAL A 45 1.01 -3.99 -9.82
C VAL A 45 0.92 -3.36 -11.22
N CYS A 46 -0.22 -2.78 -11.59
CA CYS A 46 -0.38 -2.07 -12.86
C CYS A 46 0.60 -0.88 -12.96
N PHE A 47 0.76 -0.08 -11.90
CA PHE A 47 1.72 1.02 -11.88
C PHE A 47 3.17 0.56 -12.00
N LEU A 48 3.55 -0.52 -11.31
CA LEU A 48 4.90 -1.09 -11.41
C LEU A 48 5.17 -1.61 -12.83
N ALA A 49 4.22 -2.32 -13.43
CA ALA A 49 4.34 -2.79 -14.81
C ALA A 49 4.46 -1.61 -15.81
N ALA A 50 3.66 -0.57 -15.63
CA ALA A 50 3.74 0.64 -16.45
C ALA A 50 5.11 1.33 -16.31
N LEU A 51 5.65 1.42 -15.09
CA LEU A 51 6.96 2.02 -14.84
C LEU A 51 8.07 1.23 -15.55
N VAL A 52 8.05 -0.10 -15.45
CA VAL A 52 9.02 -0.96 -16.14
C VAL A 52 8.95 -0.76 -17.66
N LEU A 53 7.76 -0.77 -18.24
CA LEU A 53 7.57 -0.52 -19.67
C LEU A 53 8.01 0.88 -20.10
N ALA A 54 7.81 1.90 -19.26
CA ALA A 54 8.16 3.28 -19.56
C ALA A 54 9.67 3.59 -19.41
N THR A 55 10.39 2.79 -18.61
CA THR A 55 11.83 2.96 -18.30
C THR A 55 12.73 2.03 -19.11
N LEU A 56 12.20 0.93 -19.65
CA LEU A 56 12.97 0.02 -20.50
C LEU A 56 13.42 0.73 -21.78
N PRO A 57 14.74 0.90 -22.00
CA PRO A 57 15.23 1.59 -23.18
C PRO A 57 14.87 0.82 -24.45
N VAL A 58 14.44 1.55 -25.48
CA VAL A 58 14.31 1.01 -26.84
C VAL A 58 15.62 1.30 -27.55
N ARG A 59 16.41 0.26 -27.79
CA ARG A 59 17.65 0.38 -28.56
C ARG A 59 17.42 -0.09 -29.99
N THR A 60 17.90 0.68 -30.95
CA THR A 60 18.06 0.24 -32.34
C THR A 60 19.54 -0.05 -32.55
N PRO A 61 19.96 -1.31 -32.64
CA PRO A 61 21.38 -1.64 -32.74
C PRO A 61 22.01 -0.95 -33.96
N GLY A 62 23.11 -0.22 -33.73
CA GLY A 62 23.93 0.38 -34.78
C GLY A 62 23.52 1.77 -35.27
N VAL A 63 22.38 2.35 -34.85
CA VAL A 63 21.85 3.59 -35.48
C VAL A 63 21.61 4.73 -34.50
N GLN A 64 20.85 4.49 -33.43
CA GLN A 64 20.47 5.52 -32.47
C GLN A 64 19.86 4.92 -31.20
N ASP A 65 20.17 5.53 -30.05
CA ASP A 65 19.40 5.34 -28.83
C ASP A 65 18.12 6.20 -28.94
N CYS A 66 16.99 5.58 -29.29
CA CYS A 66 15.67 6.23 -29.27
C CYS A 66 15.28 6.68 -27.83
N GLY A 67 16.07 6.29 -26.81
CA GLY A 67 15.86 6.61 -25.41
C GLY A 67 14.78 5.75 -24.73
N ALA A 68 14.51 6.07 -23.47
CA ALA A 68 13.36 5.51 -22.76
C ALA A 68 12.07 6.26 -23.18
N PRO A 69 10.92 5.58 -23.34
CA PRO A 69 9.65 6.21 -23.71
C PRO A 69 9.28 7.40 -22.82
N ALA A 70 9.52 7.29 -21.50
CA ALA A 70 9.27 8.40 -20.57
C ALA A 70 10.19 9.61 -20.83
N ALA A 71 11.45 9.36 -21.18
CA ALA A 71 12.40 10.42 -21.52
C ALA A 71 12.06 11.07 -22.88
N TYR A 72 11.57 10.29 -23.85
CA TYR A 72 11.09 10.82 -25.13
C TYR A 72 9.92 11.79 -24.92
N LEU A 73 8.94 11.39 -24.10
CA LEU A 73 7.78 12.23 -23.75
C LEU A 73 8.17 13.47 -22.93
N ALA A 74 9.10 13.33 -21.98
CA ALA A 74 9.48 14.42 -21.09
C ALA A 74 10.46 15.43 -21.74
N ALA A 75 11.39 14.96 -22.55
CA ALA A 75 12.43 15.80 -23.17
C ALA A 75 12.03 16.36 -24.53
N GLY A 76 10.91 15.89 -25.12
CA GLY A 76 10.46 16.34 -26.43
C GLY A 76 11.50 16.09 -27.52
N ARG A 77 12.27 14.97 -27.44
CA ARG A 77 13.28 14.67 -28.46
C ARG A 77 12.60 14.49 -29.80
N LEU A 78 13.03 15.28 -30.79
CA LEU A 78 12.62 15.16 -32.17
C LEU A 78 13.28 13.92 -32.80
N ASP A 79 12.53 13.15 -33.58
CA ASP A 79 13.08 12.04 -34.36
C ASP A 79 14.15 12.57 -35.32
N VAL A 80 15.34 11.98 -35.30
CA VAL A 80 16.40 12.28 -36.26
C VAL A 80 16.23 11.35 -37.45
N ILE A 81 15.57 11.86 -38.50
CA ILE A 81 15.33 11.13 -39.75
C ILE A 81 16.52 11.39 -40.68
N PRO A 82 17.15 10.35 -41.27
CA PRO A 82 18.22 10.54 -42.25
C PRO A 82 17.75 11.35 -43.46
N ASP A 83 18.59 12.25 -43.95
CA ASP A 83 18.32 13.02 -45.17
C ASP A 83 18.35 12.14 -46.44
N ALA A 84 18.11 12.73 -47.62
CA ALA A 84 18.10 12.00 -48.89
C ALA A 84 19.49 11.45 -49.31
N GLN A 85 20.54 11.81 -48.57
CA GLN A 85 21.92 11.40 -48.77
C GLN A 85 22.40 10.43 -47.69
N ASP A 86 21.46 9.85 -46.92
CA ASP A 86 21.72 8.91 -45.83
C ASP A 86 22.54 9.51 -44.68
N ARG A 87 22.39 10.83 -44.41
CA ARG A 87 23.15 11.53 -43.36
C ARG A 87 22.28 11.92 -42.18
N ILE A 88 22.90 11.96 -40.99
CA ILE A 88 22.31 12.47 -39.75
C ILE A 88 23.25 13.48 -39.10
N LEU A 89 22.71 14.42 -38.33
CA LEU A 89 23.52 15.29 -37.46
C LEU A 89 23.89 14.52 -36.20
N GLY A 90 25.18 14.34 -35.96
CA GLY A 90 25.72 13.77 -34.73
C GLY A 90 25.51 14.68 -33.51
N PRO A 91 25.83 14.19 -32.30
CA PRO A 91 25.70 14.97 -31.06
C PRO A 91 26.52 16.26 -31.06
N ASP A 92 27.61 16.30 -31.81
CA ASP A 92 28.49 17.47 -31.96
C ASP A 92 28.08 18.40 -33.13
N GLY A 93 26.98 18.10 -33.82
CA GLY A 93 26.50 18.86 -34.99
C GLY A 93 27.18 18.50 -36.31
N GLU A 94 28.07 17.50 -36.32
CA GLU A 94 28.74 17.04 -37.53
C GLU A 94 27.88 16.05 -38.33
N PRO A 95 27.86 16.13 -39.67
CA PRO A 95 27.12 15.20 -40.51
C PRO A 95 27.80 13.82 -40.55
N LEU A 96 27.13 12.80 -40.01
CA LEU A 96 27.55 11.41 -40.08
C LEU A 96 26.82 10.73 -41.23
N THR A 97 27.56 10.06 -42.11
CA THR A 97 26.98 9.27 -43.20
C THR A 97 26.72 7.86 -42.70
N LEU A 98 25.49 7.39 -42.83
CA LEU A 98 25.09 6.04 -42.49
C LEU A 98 25.31 5.11 -43.68
N ASP A 99 25.50 3.83 -43.40
CA ASP A 99 25.42 2.81 -44.42
C ASP A 99 23.99 2.74 -45.01
N ALA A 100 23.85 2.46 -46.30
CA ALA A 100 22.57 2.50 -47.00
C ALA A 100 21.53 1.53 -46.41
N GLU A 101 21.97 0.33 -45.98
CA GLU A 101 21.09 -0.64 -45.33
C GLU A 101 20.57 -0.11 -44.00
N THR A 102 21.45 0.57 -43.26
CA THR A 102 21.14 1.18 -41.97
C THR A 102 20.19 2.37 -42.11
N ALA A 103 20.41 3.22 -43.11
CA ALA A 103 19.56 4.37 -43.39
C ALA A 103 18.16 3.93 -43.82
N GLN A 104 18.06 2.89 -44.65
CA GLN A 104 16.77 2.32 -45.07
C GLN A 104 16.01 1.73 -43.87
N ALA A 105 16.67 0.92 -43.03
CA ALA A 105 16.06 0.36 -41.82
C ALA A 105 15.60 1.43 -40.81
N ALA A 106 16.25 2.60 -40.80
CA ALA A 106 15.83 3.75 -39.99
C ALA A 106 14.58 4.44 -40.56
N ARG A 107 14.46 4.54 -41.90
CA ARG A 107 13.28 5.10 -42.59
C ARG A 107 12.06 4.19 -42.47
N ASP A 108 12.26 2.88 -42.60
CA ASP A 108 11.17 1.89 -42.60
C ASP A 108 10.49 1.75 -41.23
N GLN A 109 11.23 2.04 -40.15
CA GLN A 109 10.71 1.98 -38.78
C GLN A 109 11.18 3.18 -37.97
N PRO A 110 10.53 4.36 -38.10
CA PRO A 110 10.91 5.54 -37.34
C PRO A 110 10.85 5.26 -35.83
N CYS A 111 11.75 5.89 -35.06
CA CYS A 111 11.81 5.72 -33.61
C CYS A 111 10.44 5.99 -32.96
N ARG A 112 9.67 6.98 -33.47
CA ARG A 112 8.30 7.25 -33.00
C ARG A 112 7.39 6.04 -33.02
N GLU A 113 7.42 5.22 -34.07
CA GLU A 113 6.52 4.07 -34.21
C GLU A 113 6.90 2.94 -33.24
N ARG A 114 8.20 2.70 -33.07
CA ARG A 114 8.72 1.72 -32.09
C ARG A 114 8.44 2.15 -30.64
N VAL A 115 8.60 3.44 -30.35
CA VAL A 115 8.27 4.01 -29.03
C VAL A 115 6.75 3.93 -28.80
N ALA A 116 5.93 4.23 -29.81
CA ALA A 116 4.47 4.17 -29.70
C ALA A 116 3.96 2.76 -29.33
N VAL A 117 4.52 1.71 -29.94
CA VAL A 117 4.16 0.31 -29.63
C VAL A 117 4.36 -0.03 -28.15
N ARG A 118 5.34 0.58 -27.47
CA ARG A 118 5.57 0.38 -26.03
C ARG A 118 4.88 1.43 -25.14
N ALA A 119 4.76 2.66 -25.61
CA ALA A 119 4.17 3.76 -24.87
C ALA A 119 2.65 3.60 -24.72
N VAL A 120 1.95 3.10 -25.74
CA VAL A 120 0.50 2.87 -25.70
C VAL A 120 0.09 1.88 -24.61
N PRO A 121 0.66 0.66 -24.51
CA PRO A 121 0.28 -0.26 -23.43
C PRO A 121 0.70 0.25 -22.05
N ALA A 122 1.85 0.93 -21.93
CA ALA A 122 2.25 1.56 -20.67
C ALA A 122 1.24 2.63 -20.24
N GLY A 123 0.82 3.51 -21.15
CA GLY A 123 -0.23 4.51 -20.90
C GLY A 123 -1.56 3.87 -20.52
N GLY A 124 -1.95 2.78 -21.20
CA GLY A 124 -3.14 2.00 -20.85
C GLY A 124 -3.10 1.46 -19.42
N LEU A 125 -1.96 0.90 -18.99
CA LEU A 125 -1.78 0.40 -17.62
C LEU A 125 -1.86 1.52 -16.58
N VAL A 126 -1.32 2.71 -16.88
CA VAL A 126 -1.45 3.89 -15.98
C VAL A 126 -2.91 4.29 -15.82
N VAL A 127 -3.67 4.37 -16.92
CA VAL A 127 -5.09 4.74 -16.87
C VAL A 127 -5.88 3.71 -16.06
N VAL A 128 -5.72 2.42 -16.37
CA VAL A 128 -6.41 1.34 -15.64
C VAL A 128 -6.02 1.32 -14.16
N GLY A 129 -4.72 1.40 -13.85
CA GLY A 129 -4.22 1.45 -12.47
C GLY A 129 -4.77 2.64 -11.69
N THR A 130 -4.87 3.81 -12.32
CA THR A 130 -5.45 5.03 -11.72
C THR A 130 -6.92 4.85 -11.39
N LEU A 131 -7.71 4.30 -12.32
CA LEU A 131 -9.13 4.04 -12.10
C LEU A 131 -9.36 3.03 -10.96
N LEU A 132 -8.58 1.95 -10.91
CA LEU A 132 -8.63 0.96 -9.83
C LEU A 132 -8.23 1.58 -8.48
N GLY A 133 -7.17 2.40 -8.46
CA GLY A 133 -6.73 3.12 -7.27
C GLY A 133 -7.79 4.09 -6.74
N LEU A 134 -8.41 4.88 -7.64
CA LEU A 134 -9.51 5.78 -7.29
C LEU A 134 -10.73 5.03 -6.74
N ALA A 135 -11.09 3.91 -7.36
CA ALA A 135 -12.19 3.08 -6.88
C ALA A 135 -11.90 2.50 -5.48
N ALA A 136 -10.69 1.96 -5.25
CA ALA A 136 -10.27 1.47 -3.94
C ALA A 136 -10.29 2.58 -2.88
N PHE A 137 -9.77 3.77 -3.22
CA PHE A 137 -9.78 4.94 -2.34
C PHE A 137 -11.21 5.39 -2.01
N ALA A 138 -12.10 5.44 -3.00
CA ALA A 138 -13.50 5.80 -2.80
C ALA A 138 -14.20 4.80 -1.87
N VAL A 139 -13.98 3.49 -2.02
CA VAL A 139 -14.54 2.46 -1.12
C VAL A 139 -14.06 2.66 0.31
N GLU A 140 -12.76 2.90 0.52
CA GLU A 140 -12.20 3.13 1.85
C GLU A 140 -12.79 4.39 2.51
N VAL A 141 -12.84 5.50 1.77
CA VAL A 141 -13.32 6.80 2.29
C VAL A 141 -14.84 6.82 2.51
N LEU A 142 -15.61 6.29 1.56
CA LEU A 142 -17.07 6.39 1.58
C LEU A 142 -17.76 5.26 2.36
N VAL A 143 -17.12 4.09 2.48
CA VAL A 143 -17.75 2.92 3.11
C VAL A 143 -17.01 2.52 4.39
N VAL A 144 -15.70 2.28 4.31
CA VAL A 144 -14.95 1.67 5.42
C VAL A 144 -14.74 2.68 6.56
N ARG A 145 -14.24 3.88 6.27
CA ARG A 145 -14.01 4.95 7.25
C ARG A 145 -15.27 5.33 8.03
N PRO A 146 -16.42 5.65 7.42
CA PRO A 146 -17.60 6.02 8.17
C PRO A 146 -18.15 4.86 9.01
N ARG A 147 -18.07 3.61 8.53
CA ARG A 147 -18.43 2.43 9.34
C ARG A 147 -17.51 2.28 10.54
N ARG A 148 -16.19 2.39 10.38
CA ARG A 148 -15.23 2.38 11.49
C ARG A 148 -15.50 3.49 12.50
N ARG A 149 -15.76 4.72 12.02
CA ARG A 149 -16.10 5.86 12.89
C ARG A 149 -17.39 5.61 13.68
N ARG A 150 -18.42 5.04 13.05
CA ARG A 150 -19.68 4.70 13.73
C ARG A 150 -19.48 3.59 14.76
N ALA A 151 -18.76 2.53 14.41
CA ALA A 151 -18.45 1.43 15.31
C ALA A 151 -17.64 1.90 16.53
N TRP A 152 -16.64 2.77 16.32
CA TRP A 152 -15.85 3.34 17.41
C TRP A 152 -16.70 4.21 18.34
N ARG A 153 -17.57 5.07 17.79
CA ARG A 153 -18.50 5.87 18.61
C ARG A 153 -19.46 4.99 19.41
N ALA A 154 -19.99 3.93 18.81
CA ALA A 154 -20.87 2.99 19.51
C ALA A 154 -20.11 2.26 20.64
N ALA A 155 -18.88 1.84 20.41
CA ALA A 155 -18.04 1.21 21.43
C ALA A 155 -17.74 2.17 22.60
N VAL A 156 -17.40 3.43 22.31
CA VAL A 156 -17.17 4.46 23.35
C VAL A 156 -18.43 4.72 24.18
N LEU A 157 -19.62 4.72 23.57
CA LEU A 157 -20.88 4.89 24.29
C LEU A 157 -21.31 3.64 25.07
N ALA A 158 -20.89 2.46 24.64
CA ALA A 158 -21.16 1.19 25.31
C ALA A 158 -20.18 0.90 26.45
N SER A 159 -19.03 1.58 26.51
CA SER A 159 -18.11 1.49 27.64
C SER A 159 -18.84 1.95 28.90
N PRO A 160 -18.89 1.14 29.97
CA PRO A 160 -19.49 1.55 31.23
C PRO A 160 -18.82 2.85 31.68
N GLY A 161 -19.63 3.89 31.89
CA GLY A 161 -19.13 5.19 32.32
C GLY A 161 -18.32 5.07 33.61
N PRO A 162 -17.43 6.02 33.92
CA PRO A 162 -16.62 6.00 35.15
C PRO A 162 -17.47 5.83 36.43
N ASP A 163 -18.72 6.27 36.39
CA ASP A 163 -19.67 6.13 37.49
C ASP A 163 -20.08 4.67 37.78
N ALA A 164 -20.03 3.79 36.77
CA ALA A 164 -20.29 2.36 36.94
C ALA A 164 -19.13 1.63 37.65
N LEU A 165 -17.92 2.19 37.61
CA LEU A 165 -16.77 1.71 38.39
C LEU A 165 -16.73 2.29 39.81
N ALA A 166 -17.50 3.35 40.08
CA ALA A 166 -17.63 3.95 41.40
C ALA A 166 -18.74 3.32 42.27
N ALA A 167 -19.60 2.47 41.69
CA ALA A 167 -20.55 1.70 42.46
C ALA A 167 -19.76 0.74 43.39
N PRO A 168 -19.89 0.88 44.72
CA PRO A 168 -19.20 -0.03 45.64
C PRO A 168 -19.64 -1.46 45.32
N PRO A 169 -18.72 -2.45 45.37
CA PRO A 169 -19.07 -3.83 45.10
C PRO A 169 -20.22 -4.21 46.03
N THR A 170 -21.42 -4.42 45.47
CA THR A 170 -22.55 -4.96 46.21
C THR A 170 -22.06 -6.29 46.77
N ALA A 171 -21.91 -6.34 48.10
CA ALA A 171 -21.46 -7.52 48.80
C ALA A 171 -22.25 -8.73 48.29
N PRO A 172 -21.60 -9.89 48.06
CA PRO A 172 -22.30 -11.08 47.60
C PRO A 172 -23.46 -11.34 48.55
N THR A 173 -24.68 -11.20 48.03
CA THR A 173 -25.88 -11.62 48.76
C THR A 173 -25.69 -13.11 48.98
N THR A 174 -25.35 -13.48 50.21
CA THR A 174 -25.33 -14.86 50.67
C THR A 174 -26.72 -15.41 50.40
N SER A 175 -26.86 -16.14 49.29
CA SER A 175 -28.04 -16.94 49.02
C SER A 175 -28.24 -17.83 50.24
N PRO A 176 -29.41 -17.80 50.89
CA PRO A 176 -29.70 -18.80 51.91
C PRO A 176 -29.63 -20.16 51.20
N TRP A 177 -28.71 -20.99 51.66
CA TRP A 177 -28.63 -22.39 51.26
C TRP A 177 -30.01 -23.02 51.53
N PRO A 178 -30.57 -23.83 50.60
CA PRO A 178 -31.77 -24.59 50.91
C PRO A 178 -31.43 -25.58 52.03
N GLU A 179 -31.89 -25.27 53.24
CA GLU A 179 -31.89 -26.21 54.35
C GLU A 179 -32.77 -27.42 54.00
N GLY A 180 -32.18 -28.60 54.16
CA GLY A 180 -32.84 -29.76 54.74
C GLY A 180 -34.03 -30.36 53.98
N GLY A 181 -33.77 -31.39 53.19
CA GLY A 181 -34.78 -32.33 52.69
C GLY A 181 -34.27 -33.76 52.67
N THR A 182 -33.81 -34.28 53.82
CA THR A 182 -33.65 -35.72 54.03
C THR A 182 -34.91 -36.23 54.73
N GLU A 183 -35.93 -36.58 53.97
CA GLU A 183 -37.03 -37.40 54.47
C GLU A 183 -36.80 -38.84 53.97
N ALA A 184 -36.26 -39.63 54.87
CA ALA A 184 -36.26 -41.07 54.76
C ALA A 184 -37.70 -41.56 54.94
N ASP A 185 -38.27 -42.22 53.94
CA ASP A 185 -39.40 -43.11 54.16
C ASP A 185 -39.33 -44.34 53.24
N ARG A 186 -39.20 -45.48 53.91
CA ARG A 186 -39.56 -46.89 53.59
C ARG A 186 -39.31 -47.48 52.19
#